data_AF-A0A7V5YZA7-F1
#
_entry.id   AF-A0A7V5YZA7-F1
#
_cell.length_a   1.000
_cell.length_b   1.000
_cell.length_c   1.000
_cell.angle_alpha   90.00
_cell.angle_beta   90.00
_cell.angle_gamma   90.00
#
_symmetry.space_group_name_H-M   'P 1'
#
loop_
_entity.id
_entity.type
_entity.pdbx_description
1 polymer ?
#
loop_
_entity_poly.entity_id
_entity_poly.type
_entity_poly.pdbx_seq_one_letter_code
_entity_poly.pdbx_strand_id
1 'polypeptide(L)'
;MSWRGARRSRPLEALPHLELWQVHRTPRVTVDRLSSASEIYYTGRAAFAPGCGLWFPVAWLRPEAPSAGGRPWRATFDEALHALGDAGLGGERSGGYGGFRWHVGGEEEWPQPAAGRPFVTLSRYHPRAEELPAAFEGATVAYQLASVAGYLHAPGVASQRRRRLWLVAEGSVLTALPWQVMGDLTDVAPVVGSFPHPVWRYGLALPVPLEVAHA
;
A
#
# COMPACT_ATOMS: atom_id res chain seq x y z
N MET A 1 -14.91 -33.30 -21.79
CA MET A 1 -13.69 -33.05 -22.60
C MET A 1 -12.89 -31.93 -21.95
N SER A 2 -11.84 -32.24 -21.19
CA SER A 2 -11.02 -31.23 -20.48
C SER A 2 -9.80 -30.85 -21.31
N TRP A 3 -9.75 -29.62 -21.80
CA TRP A 3 -8.53 -29.03 -22.36
C TRP A 3 -7.71 -28.43 -21.21
N ARG A 4 -6.71 -29.16 -20.70
CA ARG A 4 -5.63 -28.58 -19.89
C ARG A 4 -4.44 -28.32 -20.82
N GLY A 5 -4.50 -27.21 -21.57
CA GLY A 5 -3.32 -26.70 -22.25
C GLY A 5 -2.37 -26.13 -21.20
N ALA A 6 -1.17 -26.70 -21.07
CA ALA A 6 -0.10 -26.12 -20.27
C ALA A 6 0.17 -24.69 -20.79
N ARG A 7 -0.11 -23.67 -19.96
CA ARG A 7 0.19 -22.28 -20.31
C ARG A 7 1.72 -22.16 -20.42
N ARG A 8 2.23 -22.01 -21.65
CA ARG A 8 3.63 -21.62 -21.87
C ARG A 8 3.91 -20.35 -21.06
N SER A 9 4.97 -20.38 -20.26
CA SER A 9 5.47 -19.18 -19.58
C SER A 9 5.83 -18.13 -20.63
N ARG A 10 5.32 -16.92 -20.45
CA ARG A 10 5.68 -15.78 -21.30
C ARG A 10 7.00 -15.19 -20.82
N PRO A 11 7.87 -14.70 -21.73
CA PRO A 11 9.08 -13.97 -21.35
C PRO A 11 8.72 -12.72 -20.53
N LEU A 12 9.59 -12.33 -19.58
CA LEU A 12 9.36 -11.15 -18.72
C LEU A 12 9.30 -9.86 -19.54
N GLU A 13 10.01 -9.83 -20.65
CA GLU A 13 10.06 -8.74 -21.62
C GLU A 13 8.68 -8.47 -22.27
N ALA A 14 7.77 -9.45 -22.24
CA ALA A 14 6.40 -9.25 -22.73
C ALA A 14 5.52 -8.51 -21.73
N LEU A 15 5.87 -8.46 -20.44
CA LEU A 15 5.02 -7.86 -19.38
C LEU A 15 4.56 -6.43 -19.67
N PRO A 16 5.40 -5.50 -20.18
CA PRO A 16 4.97 -4.13 -20.50
C PRO A 16 3.92 -4.05 -21.61
N HIS A 17 3.81 -5.10 -22.44
CA HIS A 17 2.88 -5.18 -23.57
C HIS A 17 1.61 -5.96 -23.25
N LEU A 18 1.47 -6.47 -22.02
CA LEU A 18 0.26 -7.15 -21.56
C LEU A 18 -0.69 -6.15 -20.90
N GLU A 19 -1.94 -6.14 -21.35
CA GLU A 19 -3.01 -5.46 -20.64
C GLU A 19 -3.42 -6.28 -19.42
N LEU A 20 -2.70 -6.09 -18.31
CA LEU A 20 -2.96 -6.78 -17.03
C LEU A 20 -4.16 -6.18 -16.28
N TRP A 21 -4.39 -4.88 -16.45
CA TRP A 21 -5.56 -4.17 -15.93
C TRP A 21 -5.88 -2.95 -16.81
N GLN A 22 -7.09 -2.44 -16.67
CA GLN A 22 -7.55 -1.20 -17.27
C GLN A 22 -8.16 -0.29 -16.20
N VAL A 23 -8.02 1.03 -16.38
CA VAL A 23 -8.67 2.01 -15.52
C VAL A 23 -9.78 2.70 -16.30
N HIS A 24 -11.01 2.51 -15.86
CA HIS A 24 -12.19 3.13 -16.44
C HIS A 24 -12.65 4.31 -15.58
N ARG A 25 -13.19 5.35 -16.23
CA ARG A 25 -13.96 6.40 -15.55
C ARG A 25 -15.43 6.10 -15.77
N THR A 26 -16.15 5.81 -14.70
CA THR A 26 -17.59 5.55 -14.73
C THR A 26 -18.33 6.83 -14.36
N PRO A 27 -19.17 7.40 -15.24
CA PRO A 27 -20.00 8.54 -14.88
C PRO A 27 -21.06 8.10 -13.85
N ARG A 28 -21.35 8.99 -12.91
CA ARG A 28 -22.36 8.87 -11.87
C ARG A 28 -23.10 10.19 -11.79
N VAL A 29 -24.30 10.17 -11.22
CA VAL A 29 -25.12 11.37 -11.07
C VAL A 29 -25.66 11.46 -9.65
N THR A 30 -25.56 12.64 -9.07
CA THR A 30 -26.32 13.00 -7.88
C THR A 30 -27.56 13.76 -8.35
N VAL A 31 -28.74 13.36 -7.88
CA VAL A 31 -30.00 14.04 -8.21
C VAL A 31 -30.57 14.60 -6.92
N ASP A 32 -30.80 15.91 -6.89
CA ASP A 32 -31.43 16.57 -5.77
C ASP A 32 -32.89 16.11 -5.61
N ARG A 33 -33.30 15.81 -4.38
CA ARG A 33 -34.61 15.21 -4.11
C ARG A 33 -35.76 16.21 -4.16
N LEU A 34 -35.50 17.51 -4.07
CA LEU A 34 -36.53 18.55 -4.08
C LEU A 34 -36.73 19.14 -5.48
N SER A 35 -35.64 19.47 -6.15
CA SER A 35 -35.63 20.17 -7.45
C SER A 35 -35.43 19.23 -8.65
N SER A 36 -35.08 17.96 -8.43
CA SER A 36 -34.62 17.04 -9.49
C SER A 36 -33.41 17.54 -10.28
N ALA A 37 -32.68 18.54 -9.77
CA ALA A 37 -31.44 19.01 -10.38
C ALA A 37 -30.39 17.90 -10.35
N SER A 38 -29.70 17.68 -11.49
CA SER A 38 -28.70 16.63 -11.64
C SER A 38 -27.28 17.20 -11.71
N GLU A 39 -26.35 16.59 -10.99
CA GLU A 39 -24.92 16.89 -11.06
C GLU A 39 -24.12 15.62 -11.40
N ILE A 40 -23.36 15.66 -12.49
CA ILE A 40 -22.53 14.52 -12.92
C ILE A 40 -21.18 14.52 -12.20
N TYR A 41 -20.76 13.35 -11.73
CA TYR A 41 -19.42 13.10 -11.21
C TYR A 41 -18.86 11.81 -11.80
N TYR A 42 -17.56 11.54 -11.60
CA TYR A 42 -16.92 10.35 -12.17
C TYR A 42 -16.23 9.56 -11.07
N THR A 43 -16.36 8.23 -11.14
CA THR A 43 -15.64 7.31 -10.26
C THR A 43 -14.64 6.49 -11.08
N GLY A 44 -13.41 6.39 -10.58
CA GLY A 44 -12.38 5.54 -11.17
C GLY A 44 -12.62 4.08 -10.78
N ARG A 45 -12.45 3.16 -11.73
CA ARG A 45 -12.50 1.72 -11.50
C ARG A 45 -11.31 1.05 -12.16
N ALA A 46 -10.54 0.30 -11.40
CA ALA A 46 -9.56 -0.64 -11.96
C ALA A 46 -10.25 -1.99 -12.22
N ALA A 47 -10.09 -2.53 -13.42
CA ALA A 47 -10.56 -3.86 -13.80
C ALA A 47 -9.36 -4.71 -14.23
N PHE A 48 -9.19 -5.88 -13.61
CA PHE A 48 -8.10 -6.80 -13.89
C PHE A 48 -8.49 -7.79 -15.00
N ALA A 49 -7.53 -8.12 -15.85
CA ALA A 49 -7.71 -9.20 -16.83
C ALA A 49 -7.90 -10.56 -16.13
N PRO A 50 -8.52 -11.57 -16.77
CA PRO A 50 -8.74 -12.88 -16.16
C PRO A 50 -7.44 -13.52 -15.64
N GLY A 51 -7.43 -13.86 -14.35
CA GLY A 51 -6.27 -14.43 -13.66
C GLY A 51 -5.21 -13.40 -13.25
N CYS A 52 -5.47 -12.11 -13.40
CA CYS A 52 -4.63 -11.03 -12.89
C CYS A 52 -5.24 -10.44 -11.61
N GLY A 53 -4.39 -9.82 -10.79
CA GLY A 53 -4.78 -9.20 -9.54
C GLY A 53 -3.62 -8.43 -8.92
N LEU A 54 -3.79 -8.04 -7.67
CA LEU A 54 -2.72 -7.42 -6.88
C LEU A 54 -2.04 -8.47 -6.02
N TRP A 55 -0.77 -8.24 -5.73
CA TRP A 55 -0.01 -8.97 -4.72
C TRP A 55 0.80 -7.94 -3.92
N PHE A 56 1.15 -8.30 -2.69
CA PHE A 56 2.11 -7.54 -1.91
C PHE A 56 2.84 -8.49 -0.95
N PRO A 57 4.14 -8.26 -0.71
CA PRO A 57 4.91 -9.03 0.26
C PRO A 57 4.68 -8.53 1.70
N VAL A 58 4.83 -9.43 2.67
CA VAL A 58 4.80 -9.11 4.11
C VAL A 58 6.08 -9.64 4.73
N ALA A 59 6.96 -8.73 5.18
CA ALA A 59 8.15 -9.09 5.93
C ALA A 59 7.80 -9.23 7.42
N TRP A 60 7.70 -10.48 7.89
CA TRP A 60 7.40 -10.80 9.28
C TRP A 60 8.64 -10.65 10.17
N LEU A 61 8.58 -9.74 11.16
CA LEU A 61 9.63 -9.62 12.17
C LEU A 61 9.36 -10.51 13.39
N ARG A 62 8.11 -10.49 13.88
CA ARG A 62 7.67 -11.23 15.07
C ARG A 62 6.23 -11.72 14.87
N PRO A 63 5.98 -12.67 13.95
CA PRO A 63 4.63 -13.08 13.58
C PRO A 63 3.85 -13.73 14.74
N GLU A 64 4.57 -14.40 15.64
CA GLU A 64 4.00 -15.09 16.80
C GLU A 64 3.83 -14.19 18.04
N ALA A 65 4.35 -12.96 18.01
CA ALA A 65 4.17 -12.04 19.12
C ALA A 65 2.69 -11.65 19.27
N PRO A 66 2.18 -11.49 20.51
CA PRO A 66 0.80 -11.11 20.72
C PRO A 66 0.55 -9.68 20.22
N SER A 67 -0.52 -9.52 19.47
CA SER A 67 -1.14 -8.23 19.15
C SER A 67 -1.89 -7.67 20.36
N ALA A 68 -2.41 -6.45 20.27
CA ALA A 68 -3.19 -5.84 21.34
C ALA A 68 -4.42 -6.67 21.77
N GLY A 69 -4.94 -7.51 20.88
CA GLY A 69 -6.05 -8.45 21.17
C GLY A 69 -5.62 -9.81 21.73
N GLY A 70 -4.35 -9.98 22.11
CA GLY A 70 -3.81 -11.22 22.70
C GLY A 70 -3.54 -12.36 21.70
N ARG A 71 -3.92 -12.21 20.43
CA ARG A 71 -3.65 -13.18 19.36
C ARG A 71 -2.35 -12.88 18.61
N PRO A 72 -1.66 -13.89 18.05
CA PRO A 72 -0.49 -13.68 17.20
C PRO A 72 -0.74 -12.67 16.08
N TRP A 73 0.26 -11.86 15.74
CA TRP A 73 0.16 -10.86 14.67
C TRP A 73 -0.23 -11.46 13.32
N ARG A 74 0.30 -12.65 12.98
CA ARG A 74 -0.05 -13.33 11.73
C ARG A 74 -1.54 -13.67 11.67
N ALA A 75 -2.10 -14.24 12.74
CA ALA A 75 -3.52 -14.56 12.82
C ALA A 75 -4.40 -13.29 12.74
N THR A 76 -4.02 -12.23 13.47
CA THR A 76 -4.74 -10.95 13.42
C THR A 76 -4.72 -10.32 12.03
N PHE A 77 -3.61 -10.44 11.31
CA PHE A 77 -3.47 -9.94 9.94
C PHE A 77 -4.34 -10.74 8.94
N ASP A 78 -4.33 -12.06 9.03
CA ASP A 78 -5.15 -12.92 8.16
C ASP A 78 -6.64 -12.64 8.34
N GLU A 79 -7.08 -12.46 9.59
CA GLU A 79 -8.47 -12.07 9.88
C GLU A 79 -8.83 -10.69 9.33
N ALA A 80 -7.91 -9.72 9.43
CA ALA A 80 -8.11 -8.41 8.82
C ALA A 80 -8.25 -8.51 7.29
N LEU A 81 -7.46 -9.36 6.62
CA LEU A 81 -7.60 -9.59 5.19
C LEU A 81 -8.92 -10.28 4.82
N HIS A 82 -9.40 -11.25 5.61
CA HIS A 82 -10.72 -11.84 5.40
C HIS A 82 -11.83 -10.78 5.52
N ALA A 83 -11.83 -10.00 6.59
CA ALA A 83 -12.82 -8.94 6.80
C ALA A 83 -12.77 -7.87 5.69
N LEU A 84 -11.57 -7.52 5.21
CA LEU A 84 -11.40 -6.60 4.08
C LEU A 84 -11.84 -7.21 2.75
N GLY A 85 -11.70 -8.52 2.56
CA GLY A 85 -12.18 -9.22 1.37
C GLY A 85 -13.68 -9.03 1.15
N ASP A 86 -14.44 -9.12 2.24
CA ASP A 86 -15.89 -8.91 2.26
C ASP A 86 -16.28 -7.42 2.23
N ALA A 87 -15.61 -6.58 3.03
CA ALA A 87 -15.93 -5.15 3.14
C ALA A 87 -15.46 -4.32 1.93
N GLY A 88 -14.47 -4.81 1.20
CA GLY A 88 -13.82 -4.14 0.08
C GLY A 88 -12.74 -3.12 0.48
N LEU A 89 -11.78 -2.94 -0.43
CA LEU A 89 -10.69 -1.96 -0.35
C LEU A 89 -10.90 -0.78 -1.30
N GLY A 90 -10.67 0.44 -0.81
CA GLY A 90 -10.74 1.67 -1.61
C GLY A 90 -12.10 2.37 -1.58
N GLY A 91 -12.43 3.08 -2.66
CA GLY A 91 -13.66 3.85 -2.80
C GLY A 91 -14.82 3.03 -3.38
N GLU A 92 -16.04 3.58 -3.32
CA GLU A 92 -17.26 3.01 -3.95
C GLU A 92 -17.59 1.56 -3.50
N ARG A 93 -17.22 1.19 -2.27
CA ARG A 93 -17.42 -0.16 -1.71
C ARG A 93 -18.89 -0.57 -1.65
N SER A 94 -19.77 0.35 -1.27
CA SER A 94 -21.22 0.13 -1.30
C SER A 94 -21.79 -0.03 -2.71
N GLY A 95 -21.07 0.45 -3.74
CA GLY A 95 -21.38 0.22 -5.14
C GLY A 95 -20.84 -1.11 -5.68
N GLY A 96 -20.29 -1.97 -4.82
CA GLY A 96 -19.75 -3.28 -5.15
C GLY A 96 -18.27 -3.29 -5.57
N TYR A 97 -17.53 -2.19 -5.38
CA TYR A 97 -16.12 -2.13 -5.74
C TYR A 97 -15.20 -2.55 -4.58
N GLY A 98 -13.99 -2.98 -4.93
CA GLY A 98 -12.93 -3.23 -3.96
C GLY A 98 -12.98 -4.60 -3.27
N GLY A 99 -14.03 -5.40 -3.45
CA GLY A 99 -14.08 -6.77 -2.94
C GLY A 99 -13.02 -7.67 -3.59
N PHE A 100 -12.47 -8.61 -2.82
CA PHE A 100 -11.42 -9.50 -3.29
C PHE A 100 -11.41 -10.84 -2.54
N ARG A 101 -10.71 -11.81 -3.12
CA ARG A 101 -10.29 -13.05 -2.44
C ARG A 101 -8.77 -13.05 -2.41
N TRP A 102 -8.20 -13.62 -1.36
CA TRP A 102 -6.76 -13.67 -1.18
C TRP A 102 -6.32 -15.10 -0.87
N HIS A 103 -5.04 -15.36 -1.13
CA HIS A 103 -4.33 -16.58 -0.75
C HIS A 103 -2.86 -16.23 -0.57
N VAL A 104 -2.14 -17.07 0.19
CA VAL A 104 -0.68 -16.93 0.33
C VAL A 104 -0.02 -17.47 -0.93
N GLY A 105 0.80 -16.65 -1.58
CA GLY A 105 1.51 -17.02 -2.81
C GLY A 105 2.77 -17.88 -2.56
N GLY A 106 3.34 -17.78 -1.35
CA GLY A 106 4.55 -18.47 -0.93
C GLY A 106 5.14 -17.82 0.31
N GLU A 107 6.09 -18.49 0.94
CA GLU A 107 6.91 -17.94 2.01
C GLU A 107 8.38 -18.09 1.64
N GLU A 108 9.10 -16.99 1.68
CA GLU A 108 10.50 -16.92 1.31
C GLU A 108 11.23 -16.01 2.30
N GLU A 109 12.54 -16.23 2.43
CA GLU A 109 13.39 -15.36 3.22
C GLU A 109 13.52 -14.00 2.53
N TRP A 110 13.21 -12.92 3.26
CA TRP A 110 13.22 -11.59 2.67
C TRP A 110 14.66 -11.02 2.65
N PRO A 111 15.18 -10.57 1.49
CA PRO A 111 16.55 -10.10 1.40
C PRO A 111 16.72 -8.80 2.20
N GLN A 112 17.76 -8.75 3.03
CA GLN A 112 18.08 -7.59 3.86
C GLN A 112 19.31 -6.85 3.31
N PRO A 113 19.25 -5.53 3.09
CA PRO A 113 20.42 -4.79 2.64
C PRO A 113 21.43 -4.66 3.78
N ALA A 114 22.72 -4.82 3.46
CA ALA A 114 23.78 -4.54 4.41
C ALA A 114 23.88 -3.02 4.67
N ALA A 115 24.24 -2.64 5.89
CA ALA A 115 24.42 -1.23 6.25
C ALA A 115 25.42 -0.53 5.30
N GLY A 116 25.10 0.69 4.90
CA GLY A 116 25.86 1.49 3.94
C GLY A 116 25.68 1.07 2.47
N ARG A 117 24.89 0.03 2.17
CA ARG A 117 24.58 -0.38 0.80
C ARG A 117 23.24 0.20 0.33
N PRO A 118 23.10 0.47 -0.99
CA PRO A 118 21.84 0.95 -1.52
C PRO A 118 20.76 -0.12 -1.51
N PHE A 119 19.51 0.31 -1.35
CA PHE A 119 18.32 -0.53 -1.47
C PHE A 119 17.20 0.24 -2.16
N VAL A 120 16.27 -0.50 -2.77
CA VAL A 120 15.00 0.03 -3.28
C VAL A 120 13.91 -0.23 -2.25
N THR A 121 13.11 0.79 -1.91
CA THR A 121 11.93 0.58 -1.04
C THR A 121 10.70 0.17 -1.86
N LEU A 122 10.06 -0.95 -1.50
CA LEU A 122 8.80 -1.41 -2.11
C LEU A 122 7.55 -0.82 -1.42
N SER A 123 7.73 -0.19 -0.27
CA SER A 123 6.68 0.55 0.43
C SER A 123 7.01 2.04 0.48
N ARG A 124 6.02 2.85 0.82
CA ARG A 124 6.28 4.25 1.16
C ARG A 124 7.00 4.35 2.48
N TYR A 125 7.99 5.23 2.52
CA TYR A 125 8.88 5.38 3.66
C TYR A 125 8.77 6.78 4.26
N HIS A 126 8.56 6.86 5.57
CA HIS A 126 8.62 8.10 6.35
C HIS A 126 9.91 8.06 7.18
N PRO A 127 10.96 8.81 6.82
CA PRO A 127 12.21 8.78 7.58
C PRO A 127 12.02 9.38 8.96
N ARG A 128 12.58 8.73 9.98
CA ARG A 128 12.71 9.29 11.32
C ARG A 128 13.84 10.32 11.36
N ALA A 129 13.81 11.18 12.36
CA ALA A 129 14.83 12.23 12.51
C ALA A 129 16.24 11.65 12.62
N GLU A 130 16.41 10.52 13.30
CA GLU A 130 17.69 9.84 13.45
C GLU A 130 18.24 9.28 12.13
N GLU A 131 17.37 8.98 11.16
CA GLU A 131 17.77 8.42 9.85
C GLU A 131 18.29 9.46 8.89
N LEU A 132 18.13 10.74 9.24
CA LEU A 132 18.52 11.88 8.43
C LEU A 132 19.87 12.46 8.91
N PRO A 133 20.77 12.84 7.99
CA PRO A 133 20.68 12.70 6.53
C PRO A 133 21.08 11.32 6.00
N ALA A 134 21.63 10.44 6.85
CA ALA A 134 22.37 9.25 6.46
C ALA A 134 21.65 8.31 5.47
N ALA A 135 20.33 8.12 5.59
CA ALA A 135 19.54 7.30 4.66
C ALA A 135 19.49 7.86 3.22
N PHE A 136 19.82 9.14 3.05
CA PHE A 136 19.76 9.89 1.80
C PHE A 136 21.15 10.29 1.29
N GLU A 137 22.21 9.77 1.90
CA GLU A 137 23.58 9.97 1.45
C GLU A 137 24.05 8.84 0.54
N GLY A 138 24.86 9.17 -0.47
CA GLY A 138 25.43 8.20 -1.41
C GLY A 138 25.14 8.53 -2.86
N ALA A 139 26.06 8.12 -3.75
CA ALA A 139 25.99 8.46 -5.18
C ALA A 139 24.78 7.86 -5.92
N THR A 140 24.17 6.81 -5.36
CA THR A 140 23.07 6.06 -5.97
C THR A 140 21.70 6.46 -5.43
N VAL A 141 21.63 7.38 -4.46
CA VAL A 141 20.37 7.81 -3.87
C VAL A 141 19.53 8.55 -4.92
N ALA A 142 18.30 8.11 -5.11
CA ALA A 142 17.35 8.70 -6.03
C ALA A 142 15.94 8.45 -5.50
N TYR A 143 15.20 9.51 -5.20
CA TYR A 143 13.90 9.37 -4.55
C TYR A 143 12.86 10.36 -5.10
N GLN A 144 11.60 9.99 -4.93
CA GLN A 144 10.46 10.86 -5.16
C GLN A 144 9.67 11.03 -3.87
N LEU A 145 9.06 12.20 -3.68
CA LEU A 145 8.17 12.46 -2.55
C LEU A 145 6.70 12.35 -2.99
N ALA A 146 5.95 11.52 -2.29
CA ALA A 146 4.52 11.35 -2.46
C ALA A 146 3.76 12.09 -1.35
N SER A 147 2.90 13.04 -1.74
CA SER A 147 2.00 13.69 -0.80
C SER A 147 0.82 12.78 -0.48
N VAL A 148 0.68 12.38 0.78
CA VAL A 148 -0.47 11.61 1.26
C VAL A 148 -1.37 12.50 2.09
N ALA A 149 -2.61 12.66 1.64
CA ALA A 149 -3.67 13.34 2.37
C ALA A 149 -4.96 12.52 2.28
N GLY A 150 -6.04 12.99 2.90
CA GLY A 150 -7.35 12.39 2.75
C GLY A 150 -8.31 12.84 3.83
N TYR A 151 -9.52 12.27 3.76
CA TYR A 151 -10.53 12.41 4.79
C TYR A 151 -10.59 11.14 5.63
N LEU A 152 -10.97 11.31 6.88
CA LEU A 152 -11.25 10.24 7.81
C LEU A 152 -12.74 10.01 7.89
N HIS A 153 -13.10 8.75 8.11
CA HIS A 153 -14.45 8.35 8.45
C HIS A 153 -14.36 7.44 9.66
N ALA A 154 -15.01 7.84 10.75
CA ALA A 154 -15.12 7.05 11.96
C ALA A 154 -16.60 7.02 12.39
N PRO A 155 -17.12 5.88 12.90
CA PRO A 155 -18.49 5.80 13.37
C PRO A 155 -18.79 6.88 14.40
N GLY A 156 -19.90 7.62 14.21
CA GLY A 156 -20.33 8.66 15.13
C GLY A 156 -19.52 9.97 15.10
N VAL A 157 -18.55 10.11 14.19
CA VAL A 157 -17.72 11.32 14.07
C VAL A 157 -17.89 11.92 12.66
N ALA A 158 -18.06 13.24 12.60
CA ALA A 158 -18.08 13.97 11.33
C ALA A 158 -16.79 13.71 10.54
N SER A 159 -16.89 13.66 9.21
CA SER A 159 -15.70 13.45 8.39
C SER A 159 -14.76 14.64 8.51
N GLN A 160 -13.51 14.36 8.89
CA GLN A 160 -12.47 15.37 9.09
C GLN A 160 -11.27 15.09 8.20
N ARG A 161 -10.58 16.15 7.79
CA ARG A 161 -9.35 16.02 7.00
C ARG A 161 -8.19 15.65 7.92
N ARG A 162 -7.56 14.51 7.66
CA ARG A 162 -6.32 14.14 8.37
C ARG A 162 -5.14 15.02 7.92
N ARG A 163 -4.10 15.07 8.74
CA ARG A 163 -2.86 15.77 8.41
C ARG A 163 -2.26 15.20 7.12
N ARG A 164 -1.76 16.10 6.27
CA ARG A 164 -0.96 15.73 5.10
C ARG A 164 0.40 15.27 5.59
N LEU A 165 0.91 14.19 5.01
CA LEU A 165 2.24 13.66 5.24
C LEU A 165 2.96 13.54 3.89
N TRP A 166 4.26 13.84 3.87
CA TRP A 166 5.12 13.53 2.73
C TRP A 166 5.88 12.25 3.02
N LEU A 167 5.83 11.31 2.09
CA LEU A 167 6.52 10.03 2.18
C LEU A 167 7.47 9.90 1.00
N VAL A 168 8.58 9.22 1.17
CA VAL A 168 9.36 8.70 0.06
C VAL A 168 8.52 7.65 -0.68
N ALA A 169 8.42 7.77 -2.00
CA ALA A 169 7.61 6.90 -2.85
C ALA A 169 8.24 5.52 -3.03
N GLU A 170 7.40 4.53 -3.31
CA GLU A 170 7.81 3.19 -3.75
C GLU A 170 8.75 3.28 -4.98
N GLY A 171 9.76 2.42 -5.04
CA GLY A 171 10.77 2.44 -6.12
C GLY A 171 11.94 3.41 -5.89
N SER A 172 11.91 4.22 -4.82
CA SER A 172 13.04 5.09 -4.46
C SER A 172 14.24 4.29 -3.96
N VAL A 173 15.44 4.75 -4.30
CA VAL A 173 16.74 4.20 -3.88
C VAL A 173 17.29 5.01 -2.71
N LEU A 174 17.60 4.32 -1.62
CA LEU A 174 18.09 4.88 -0.35
C LEU A 174 19.28 4.06 0.17
N THR A 175 19.96 4.59 1.17
CA THR A 175 21.08 3.90 1.82
C THR A 175 20.60 3.18 3.07
N ALA A 176 20.88 1.87 3.16
CA ALA A 176 20.52 1.07 4.30
C ALA A 176 21.32 1.51 5.52
N LEU A 177 20.64 1.65 6.66
CA LEU A 177 21.27 2.01 7.92
C LEU A 177 21.39 0.76 8.81
N PRO A 178 22.17 0.81 9.91
CA PRO A 178 22.35 -0.34 10.80
C PRO A 178 21.07 -0.83 11.51
N TRP A 179 19.95 -0.12 11.35
CA TRP A 179 18.67 -0.51 11.92
C TRP A 179 17.96 -1.56 11.08
N GLN A 180 17.38 -2.55 11.75
CA GLN A 180 16.63 -3.63 11.10
C GLN A 180 15.31 -3.15 10.47
N VAL A 181 14.74 -2.05 10.98
CA VAL A 181 13.51 -1.44 10.47
C VAL A 181 13.76 0.04 10.28
N MET A 182 13.51 0.53 9.06
CA MET A 182 13.60 1.94 8.73
C MET A 182 12.21 2.56 8.64
N GLY A 183 12.10 3.79 9.12
CA GLY A 183 10.90 4.61 9.11
C GLY A 183 10.00 4.43 10.32
N ASP A 184 8.81 5.02 10.27
CA ASP A 184 7.87 5.00 11.40
C ASP A 184 6.39 4.77 11.04
N LEU A 185 5.57 4.70 12.10
CA LEU A 185 4.13 4.87 12.05
C LEU A 185 3.80 6.27 12.54
N THR A 186 3.37 7.16 11.65
CA THR A 186 3.08 8.54 11.99
C THR A 186 1.62 8.72 12.38
N ASP A 187 1.33 9.36 13.52
CA ASP A 187 -0.04 9.81 13.83
C ASP A 187 -0.41 11.04 12.99
N VAL A 188 -1.41 10.87 12.14
CA VAL A 188 -1.93 11.90 11.24
C VAL A 188 -3.33 12.38 11.64
N ALA A 189 -3.75 12.15 12.89
CA ALA A 189 -5.01 12.66 13.41
C ALA A 189 -5.17 14.18 13.14
N PRO A 190 -6.40 14.68 12.89
CA PRO A 190 -6.66 16.09 12.68
C PRO A 190 -6.11 16.96 13.82
N VAL A 191 -5.52 18.11 13.49
CA VAL A 191 -5.01 19.08 14.48
C VAL A 191 -6.13 19.96 15.02
N VAL A 192 -7.16 20.19 14.21
CA VAL A 192 -8.29 21.06 14.54
C VAL A 192 -9.45 20.19 15.01
N GLY A 193 -9.94 20.47 16.22
CA GLY A 193 -10.97 19.69 16.89
C GLY A 193 -10.41 18.52 17.70
N SER A 194 -11.29 17.72 18.30
CA SER A 194 -10.93 16.47 18.94
C SER A 194 -11.22 15.30 17.99
N PHE A 195 -10.29 14.35 17.93
CA PHE A 195 -10.50 13.06 17.28
C PHE A 195 -10.27 11.95 18.32
N PRO A 196 -11.15 10.94 18.41
CA PRO A 196 -11.23 10.08 19.61
C PRO A 196 -10.06 9.12 19.80
N HIS A 197 -9.22 8.93 18.79
CA HIS A 197 -8.11 7.98 18.79
C HIS A 197 -7.01 8.43 17.82
N PRO A 198 -5.77 7.93 17.94
CA PRO A 198 -4.73 8.18 16.95
C PRO A 198 -5.14 7.63 15.58
N VAL A 199 -4.55 8.21 14.53
CA VAL A 199 -4.74 7.78 13.15
C VAL A 199 -3.38 7.46 12.55
N TRP A 200 -3.05 6.18 12.51
CA TRP A 200 -1.74 5.76 12.07
C TRP A 200 -1.60 5.75 10.56
N ARG A 201 -0.49 6.31 10.07
CA ARG A 201 -0.04 6.13 8.69
C ARG A 201 1.21 5.27 8.68
N TYR A 202 1.15 4.18 7.93
CA TYR A 202 2.29 3.29 7.71
C TYR A 202 3.34 3.97 6.83
N GLY A 203 4.56 4.10 7.36
CA GLY A 203 5.73 4.67 6.69
C GLY A 203 7.00 3.84 6.91
N LEU A 204 6.88 2.55 7.24
CA LEU A 204 8.04 1.67 7.34
C LEU A 204 8.51 1.28 5.94
N ALA A 205 9.81 1.38 5.69
CA ALA A 205 10.41 0.93 4.43
C ALA A 205 10.34 -0.59 4.32
N LEU A 206 10.14 -1.09 3.10
CA LEU A 206 10.27 -2.50 2.76
C LEU A 206 11.44 -2.65 1.79
N PRO A 207 12.66 -2.86 2.31
CA PRO A 207 13.86 -2.75 1.51
C PRO A 207 14.09 -3.99 0.64
N VAL A 208 14.60 -3.78 -0.57
CA VAL A 208 15.19 -4.82 -1.43
C VAL A 208 16.61 -4.37 -1.79
N PRO A 209 17.64 -5.17 -1.51
CA PRO A 209 19.02 -4.82 -1.86
C PRO A 209 19.16 -4.49 -3.35
N LEU A 210 19.87 -3.41 -3.65
CA LEU A 210 20.20 -3.05 -5.03
C LEU A 210 21.64 -3.47 -5.31
N GLU A 211 21.82 -4.45 -6.19
CA GLU A 211 23.13 -4.73 -6.77
C GLU A 211 23.43 -3.71 -7.86
N VAL A 212 24.33 -2.79 -7.56
CA VAL A 212 24.80 -1.82 -8.55
C VAL A 212 25.97 -2.48 -9.27
N ALA A 213 25.76 -2.85 -10.54
CA ALA A 213 26.85 -3.28 -11.40
C ALA A 213 27.86 -2.12 -11.48
N HIS A 214 29.11 -2.37 -11.09
CA HIS A 214 30.19 -1.42 -11.30
C HIS A 214 30.38 -1.26 -12.81
N ALA A 215 30.12 -0.06 -13.31
CA ALA A 215 30.50 0.36 -14.67
C ALA A 215 32.02 0.54 -14.79
#